data_AF-A0A1R4IIL0-F1
#
_entry.id   AF-A0A1R4IIL0-F1
#
_cell.length_a   1.000
_cell.length_b   1.000
_cell.length_c   1.000
_cell.angle_alpha   90.00
_cell.angle_beta   90.00
_cell.angle_gamma   90.00
#
_symmetry.space_group_name_H-M   'P 1'
#
loop_
_entity.id
_entity.type
_entity.pdbx_description
1 polymer ?
#
loop_
_entity_poly.entity_id
_entity_poly.type
_entity_poly.pdbx_seq_one_letter_code
_entity_poly.pdbx_strand_id
1 'polypeptide(L)' 'MSQKFNELKRQVQNIDKDKVGQLVKEIKQAFEDGKINENERNELISTAKQSFSDIDLGGLGGFGKKE' A
#
# COMPACT_ATOMS: atom_id res chain seq x y z
N MET A 1 12.76 0.92 12.00
CA MET A 1 11.50 1.34 11.37
C MET A 1 11.35 2.83 11.52
N SER A 2 11.06 3.51 10.42
CA SER A 2 10.78 4.94 10.40
C SER A 2 9.42 5.25 11.04
N GLN A 3 9.32 6.41 11.68
CA GLN A 3 8.07 6.91 12.25
C GLN A 3 6.99 7.04 11.16
N LYS A 4 7.39 7.44 9.95
CA LYS A 4 6.51 7.55 8.77
C LYS A 4 5.98 6.20 8.29
N PHE A 5 6.80 5.15 8.37
CA PHE A 5 6.37 3.80 8.00
C PHE A 5 5.23 3.32 8.91
N ASN A 6 5.37 3.51 10.22
CA ASN A 6 4.36 3.05 11.17
C ASN A 6 3.03 3.79 11.00
N GLU A 7 3.09 5.08 10.65
CA GLU A 7 1.92 5.90 10.29
C GLU A 7 1.24 5.37 9.03
N LEU A 8 2.00 5.18 7.94
CA LEU A 8 1.47 4.66 6.66
C LEU A 8 0.88 3.26 6.81
N LYS A 9 1.48 2.41 7.65
CA LYS A 9 0.99 1.05 7.93
C LYS A 9 -0.36 1.07 8.64
N ARG A 10 -0.52 1.94 9.65
CA ARG A 10 -1.81 2.15 10.32
C ARG A 10 -2.87 2.70 9.38
N GLN A 11 -2.48 3.60 8.47
CA GLN A 11 -3.38 4.13 7.45
C GLN A 11 -3.81 3.01 6.51
N VAL A 12 -2.89 2.19 5.98
CA VAL A 12 -3.21 1.02 5.13
C VAL A 12 -4.26 0.13 5.77
N GLN A 13 -4.20 -0.08 7.08
CA GLN A 13 -5.13 -0.96 7.79
C GLN A 13 -6.52 -0.35 8.03
N ASN A 14 -6.66 0.98 8.02
CA ASN A 14 -7.90 1.69 8.33
C ASN A 14 -8.47 2.51 7.17
N ILE A 15 -7.79 2.55 6.03
CA ILE A 15 -8.17 3.39 4.90
C ILE A 15 -9.30 2.76 4.09
N ASP A 16 -10.15 3.60 3.51
CA ASP A 16 -11.18 3.17 2.56
C ASP A 16 -10.56 2.69 1.24
N LYS A 17 -11.27 1.77 0.58
CA LYS A 17 -10.89 1.23 -0.74
C LYS A 17 -10.60 2.36 -1.74
N ASP A 18 -11.48 3.35 -1.84
CA ASP A 18 -11.34 4.51 -2.73
C ASP A 18 -10.07 5.34 -2.51
N LYS A 19 -9.52 5.33 -1.29
CA LYS A 19 -8.34 6.12 -0.93
C LYS A 19 -7.04 5.32 -0.99
N VAL A 20 -7.10 4.00 -1.24
CA VAL A 20 -5.89 3.18 -1.33
C VAL A 20 -4.95 3.67 -2.43
N GLY A 21 -5.51 4.13 -3.56
CA GLY A 21 -4.71 4.64 -4.68
C GLY A 21 -3.90 5.88 -4.29
N GLN A 22 -4.47 6.73 -3.44
CA GLN A 22 -3.78 7.88 -2.88
C GLN A 22 -2.71 7.47 -1.87
N LEU A 23 -3.01 6.50 -1.01
CA LEU A 23 -2.04 6.00 -0.04
C LEU A 23 -0.83 5.32 -0.71
N VAL A 24 -1.03 4.54 -1.77
CA VAL A 24 0.07 3.95 -2.55
C VAL A 24 0.95 5.04 -3.18
N LYS A 25 0.35 6.15 -3.63
CA LYS A 25 1.12 7.31 -4.10
C LYS A 25 1.93 7.94 -2.96
N GLU A 26 1.33 8.14 -1.78
CA GLU A 26 2.04 8.67 -0.62
C GLU A 26 3.19 7.76 -0.17
N ILE A 27 3.00 6.44 -0.20
CA ILE A 27 4.07 5.46 0.09
C ILE A 27 5.22 5.60 -0.92
N LYS A 28 4.92 5.74 -2.21
CA LYS A 28 5.95 5.97 -3.24
C LYS A 28 6.68 7.29 -3.01
N GLN A 29 5.96 8.37 -2.73
CA GLN A 29 6.58 9.67 -2.45
C GLN A 29 7.43 9.65 -1.19
N ALA A 30 6.98 8.98 -0.12
CA ALA A 30 7.76 8.84 1.11
C ALA A 30 9.08 8.09 0.90
N PHE A 31 9.12 7.16 -0.06
CA PHE A 31 10.35 6.48 -0.47
C PHE A 31 11.26 7.42 -1.28
N GLU A 32 10.71 8.16 -2.25
CA GLU A 32 11.46 9.13 -3.04
C GLU A 32 12.05 10.27 -2.19
N ASP A 33 11.33 10.69 -1.14
CA ASP A 33 11.79 11.69 -0.17
C ASP A 33 12.78 11.11 0.87
N GLY A 34 13.04 9.80 0.85
CA GLY A 34 13.94 9.13 1.78
C GLY A 34 13.38 8.97 3.21
N LYS A 35 12.07 9.18 3.42
CA LYS A 35 11.41 8.99 4.73
C LYS A 35 11.24 7.52 5.10
N ILE A 36 11.12 6.66 4.09
CA ILE A 36 11.08 5.20 4.24
C ILE A 36 12.08 4.58 3.28
N ASN A 37 12.60 3.41 3.64
CA ASN A 37 13.49 2.64 2.78
C ASN A 37 12.70 1.70 1.84
N GLU A 38 13.42 1.05 0.92
CA GLU A 38 12.81 0.17 -0.08
C GLU A 38 12.05 -1.01 0.56
N ASN A 39 12.60 -1.56 1.64
CA ASN A 39 11.97 -2.67 2.37
C ASN A 39 10.64 -2.24 3.00
N GLU A 40 10.61 -1.07 3.64
CA GLU A 40 9.41 -0.45 4.21
C GLU A 40 8.36 -0.12 3.14
N ARG A 41 8.79 0.42 1.99
CA ARG A 41 7.90 0.66 0.83
C ARG A 41 7.25 -0.64 0.36
N ASN A 42 8.03 -1.69 0.16
CA ASN A 42 7.52 -2.97 -0.32
C ASN A 42 6.57 -3.61 0.69
N GLU A 43 6.86 -3.54 2.00
CA GLU A 43 5.94 -4.05 3.03
C GLU A 43 4.61 -3.27 3.03
N LEU A 44 4.65 -1.94 2.93
CA LEU A 44 3.45 -1.09 2.88
C LEU A 44 2.60 -1.36 1.64
N ILE A 45 3.21 -1.44 0.46
CA ILE A 45 2.51 -1.77 -0.79
C ILE A 45 1.93 -3.18 -0.74
N SER A 46 2.68 -4.16 -0.23
CA SER A 46 2.22 -5.54 -0.08
C SER A 46 1.03 -5.61 0.88
N THR A 47 1.12 -4.94 2.04
CA THR A 47 0.03 -4.87 3.02
C THR A 47 -1.21 -4.20 2.40
N ALA A 48 -1.04 -3.10 1.67
CA ALA A 48 -2.13 -2.46 0.95
C ALA A 48 -2.76 -3.41 -0.07
N LYS A 49 -1.97 -4.09 -0.90
CA LYS A 49 -2.50 -5.09 -1.86
C LYS A 49 -3.24 -6.22 -1.16
N GLN A 50 -2.74 -6.71 -0.04
CA GLN A 50 -3.35 -7.82 0.69
C GLN A 50 -4.67 -7.38 1.36
N SER A 51 -4.67 -6.25 2.07
CA SER A 51 -5.86 -5.64 2.68
C SER A 51 -6.93 -5.27 1.66
N PHE A 52 -6.50 -4.93 0.44
CA PHE A 52 -7.36 -4.47 -0.64
C PHE A 52 -7.24 -5.36 -1.87
N SER A 53 -7.25 -6.68 -1.68
CA SER A 53 -7.06 -7.67 -2.75
C SER A 53 -8.04 -7.52 -3.93
N ASP A 54 -9.18 -6.84 -3.74
CA ASP A 54 -10.15 -6.53 -4.80
C ASP A 54 -9.87 -5.22 -5.57
N ILE A 55 -8.92 -4.40 -5.13
CA ILE A 55 -8.67 -3.10 -5.75
C ILE A 55 -7.64 -3.28 -6.85
N ASP A 56 -8.11 -3.08 -8.07
CA ASP A 56 -7.28 -3.03 -9.27
C ASP A 56 -6.36 -1.80 -9.20
N LEU A 57 -5.25 -1.95 -8.47
CA LEU A 57 -4.17 -0.96 -8.35
C LEU A 57 -3.27 -0.94 -9.61
N GLY A 58 -3.88 -1.17 -10.78
CA GLY A 58 -3.21 -1.21 -12.07
C GLY A 58 -2.50 -2.53 -12.32
N GLY A 59 -3.20 -3.48 -12.95
CA GLY A 59 -2.57 -4.47 -13.84
C GLY A 59 -2.39 -5.90 -13.32
N LEU A 60 -3.11 -6.33 -12.29
CA LEU A 60 -3.22 -7.76 -11.97
C LEU A 60 -4.68 -8.12 -11.67
N GLY A 61 -5.52 -7.96 -12.69
CA GLY A 61 -6.72 -8.78 -12.80
C GLY A 61 -6.28 -10.24 -12.93
N GLY A 62 -6.39 -11.00 -11.85
CA GLY A 62 -6.16 -12.44 -11.94
C GLY A 62 -5.77 -13.14 -10.66
N PHE A 63 -6.46 -12.94 -9.54
CA PHE A 63 -6.59 -14.01 -8.54
C PHE A 63 -7.92 -13.85 -7.81
N GLY A 64 -8.90 -14.69 -8.17
CA GLY A 64 -10.13 -14.79 -7.37
C GLY A 64 -11.42 -15.17 -8.09
N LYS A 65 -11.40 -15.80 -9.27
CA LYS A 65 -12.58 -16.57 -9.70
C LYS A 65 -12.63 -17.84 -8.85
N LYS A 66 -13.47 -17.82 -7.81
CA LYS A 66 -13.95 -19.03 -7.11
C LYS A 66 -14.87 -19.78 -8.07
N GLU A 67 -14.49 -20.98 -8.50
CA GLU A 67 -15.39 -22.12 -8.76
C GLU A 67 -14.65 -23.40 -8.36
#